data_AF-A0A8T4BWG9-F1
#
_entry.id   AF-A0A8T4BWG9-F1
#
_cell.length_a   1.000
_cell.length_b   1.000
_cell.length_c   1.000
_cell.angle_alpha   90.00
_cell.angle_beta   90.00
_cell.angle_gamma   90.00
#
_symmetry.space_group_name_H-M   'P 1'
#
loop_
_entity.id
_entity.type
_entity.pdbx_description
1 polymer ?
#
loop_
_entity_poly.entity_id
_entity_poly.type
_entity_poly.pdbx_seq_one_letter_code
_entity_poly.pdbx_strand_id
1 'polypeptide(L)'
;MIPKESAIENQALFERIRLISNPKRFKIIELTQENQLSITELSSKLKLAYNKCADYVKMLEQLRLIQKNKMGKEVRIRSKVKLSKNKIELG
;
A
#
# COMPACT_ATOMS: atom_id res chain seq x y z
N MET A 1 9.08 35.19 11.92
CA MET A 1 8.38 34.08 12.62
C MET A 1 7.85 33.14 11.55
N ILE A 2 8.39 31.92 11.47
CA ILE A 2 7.84 30.89 10.60
C ILE A 2 6.59 30.36 11.31
N PRO A 3 5.40 30.33 10.67
CA PRO A 3 4.21 29.82 11.32
C PRO A 3 4.47 28.38 11.74
N LYS A 4 4.27 28.10 13.02
CA LYS A 4 4.30 26.76 13.59
C LYS A 4 3.14 26.01 12.92
N GLU A 5 3.43 25.20 11.90
CA GLU A 5 2.41 24.43 11.18
C GLU A 5 1.48 23.79 12.19
N SER A 6 0.20 24.15 12.10
CA SER A 6 -0.84 23.59 12.96
C SER A 6 -0.81 22.08 12.76
N ALA A 7 -0.57 21.32 13.83
CA ALA A 7 -0.55 19.86 13.75
C ALA A 7 -1.86 19.39 13.10
N ILE A 8 -1.77 18.56 12.06
CA ILE A 8 -2.94 18.03 11.38
C ILE A 8 -3.70 17.15 12.37
N GLU A 9 -4.97 17.49 12.62
CA GLU A 9 -5.81 16.79 13.63
C GLU A 9 -5.83 15.27 13.42
N ASN A 10 -5.81 14.83 12.16
CA ASN A 10 -5.77 13.41 11.80
C ASN A 10 -4.46 13.03 11.11
N GLN A 11 -3.34 13.16 11.84
CA GLN A 11 -2.01 12.80 11.35
C GLN A 11 -1.93 11.39 10.75
N ALA A 12 -2.64 10.42 11.35
CA ALA A 12 -2.65 9.04 10.86
C ALA A 12 -3.31 8.91 9.47
N LEU A 13 -4.41 9.62 9.23
CA LEU A 13 -5.04 9.66 7.91
C LEU A 13 -4.16 10.40 6.90
N PHE A 14 -3.53 11.50 7.31
CA PHE A 14 -2.60 12.23 6.46
C PHE A 14 -1.44 11.35 5.98
N GLU A 15 -0.79 10.61 6.88
CA GLU A 15 0.30 9.70 6.51
C GLU A 15 -0.18 8.59 5.56
N ARG A 16 -1.40 8.07 5.75
CA ARG A 16 -2.01 7.13 4.79
C ARG A 16 -2.15 7.73 3.41
N ILE A 17 -2.72 8.93 3.30
CA ILE A 17 -2.90 9.64 2.02
C ILE A 17 -1.55 9.93 1.37
N ARG A 18 -0.59 10.45 2.13
CA ARG A 18 0.78 10.75 1.68
C ARG A 18 1.52 9.50 1.22
N LEU A 19 1.25 8.34 1.81
CA LEU A 19 1.88 7.10 1.40
C LEU A 19 1.25 6.57 0.10
N ILE A 20 -0.07 6.52 0.01
CA ILE A 20 -0.76 6.02 -1.19
C ILE A 20 -0.62 6.95 -2.40
N SER A 21 -0.29 8.23 -2.22
CA SER A 21 -0.08 9.17 -3.33
C SER A 21 1.13 8.82 -4.23
N ASN A 22 1.96 7.85 -3.84
CA ASN A 22 2.96 7.30 -4.75
C ASN A 22 2.29 6.32 -5.74
N PRO A 23 2.43 6.53 -7.06
CA PRO A 23 1.73 5.72 -8.07
C PRO A 23 2.00 4.22 -7.98
N LYS A 24 3.22 3.81 -7.62
CA LYS A 24 3.56 2.39 -7.51
C LYS A 24 2.93 1.76 -6.27
N ARG A 25 2.92 2.47 -5.14
CA ARG A 25 2.24 2.01 -3.91
C ARG A 25 0.73 1.93 -4.12
N PHE A 26 0.14 2.92 -4.78
CA PHE A 26 -1.26 2.89 -5.20
C PHE A 26 -1.55 1.66 -6.08
N LYS A 27 -0.69 1.41 -7.09
CA LYS A 27 -0.88 0.29 -8.01
C LYS A 27 -0.78 -1.08 -7.34
N ILE A 28 0.03 -1.23 -6.29
CA ILE A 28 0.06 -2.45 -5.46
C ILE A 28 -1.33 -2.72 -4.86
N ILE A 29 -1.96 -1.69 -4.30
CA ILE A 29 -3.30 -1.80 -3.70
C ILE A 29 -4.30 -2.24 -4.77
N GLU A 30 -4.33 -1.57 -5.94
CA GLU A 30 -5.23 -1.93 -7.04
C GLU A 30 -5.05 -3.39 -7.49
N LEU A 31 -3.80 -3.81 -7.74
CA LEU A 31 -3.50 -5.16 -8.23
C LEU A 31 -3.87 -6.26 -7.21
N THR A 32 -3.84 -5.92 -5.93
CA THR A 32 -4.07 -6.88 -4.83
C THR A 32 -5.49 -6.88 -4.28
N GLN A 33 -6.39 -6.08 -4.87
CA GLN A 33 -7.82 -6.09 -4.55
C GLN A 33 -8.52 -7.35 -5.05
N GLU A 34 -8.23 -7.73 -6.28
CA GLU A 34 -8.91 -8.85 -6.96
C GLU A 34 -8.11 -10.15 -6.83
N ASN A 35 -6.79 -10.06 -6.70
CA ASN A 35 -5.88 -11.21 -6.76
C ASN A 35 -4.88 -11.18 -5.60
N GLN A 36 -4.56 -12.34 -5.03
CA GLN A 36 -3.47 -12.45 -4.08
C GLN A 36 -2.14 -12.65 -4.81
N LEU A 37 -1.26 -11.65 -4.74
CA LEU A 37 0.00 -11.64 -5.52
C LEU A 37 1.21 -11.75 -4.60
N SER A 38 2.23 -12.47 -5.03
CA SER A 38 3.55 -12.49 -4.38
C SER A 38 4.33 -11.21 -4.67
N ILE A 39 5.42 -10.99 -3.91
CA ILE A 39 6.34 -9.86 -4.15
C ILE A 39 6.98 -9.98 -5.54
N THR A 40 7.30 -11.20 -5.99
CA THR A 40 7.88 -11.46 -7.31
C THR A 40 6.93 -11.06 -8.43
N GLU A 41 5.65 -11.43 -8.33
CA GLU A 41 4.62 -11.04 -9.31
C GLU A 41 4.41 -9.52 -9.34
N LEU A 42 4.36 -8.88 -8.17
CA LEU A 42 4.23 -7.42 -8.07
C LEU A 42 5.46 -6.69 -8.66
N SER A 43 6.66 -7.16 -8.34
CA SER A 43 7.93 -6.66 -8.86
C SER A 43 7.95 -6.67 -10.38
N SER A 44 7.54 -7.79 -10.98
CA SER A 44 7.43 -7.94 -12.44
C SER A 44 6.37 -7.00 -13.04
N LYS A 45 5.13 -7.02 -12.52
CA LYS A 45 4.02 -6.17 -13.01
C LYS A 45 4.32 -4.67 -12.90
N LEU A 46 5.05 -4.26 -11.87
CA LEU A 46 5.37 -2.86 -11.61
C LEU A 46 6.70 -2.41 -12.21
N LYS A 47 7.48 -3.33 -12.80
CA LYS A 47 8.86 -3.08 -13.26
C LYS A 47 9.71 -2.42 -12.15
N LEU A 48 9.68 -3.02 -10.95
CA LEU A 48 10.42 -2.56 -9.77
C LEU A 48 11.39 -3.65 -9.31
N ALA A 49 12.58 -3.26 -8.82
CA ALA A 49 13.45 -4.19 -8.14
C ALA A 49 12.74 -4.85 -6.95
N TYR A 50 13.01 -6.14 -6.71
CA TYR A 50 12.34 -6.94 -5.68
C TYR A 50 12.39 -6.28 -4.30
N ASN A 51 13.57 -5.84 -3.85
CA ASN A 51 13.75 -5.20 -2.54
C ASN A 51 12.91 -3.93 -2.40
N LYS A 52 12.88 -3.08 -3.43
CA LYS A 52 12.06 -1.87 -3.44
C LYS A 52 10.57 -2.19 -3.41
N CYS A 53 10.14 -3.25 -4.08
CA CYS A 53 8.76 -3.74 -4.02
C CYS A 53 8.43 -4.28 -2.61
N ALA A 54 9.34 -5.04 -2.00
CA ALA A 54 9.19 -5.55 -0.64
C ALA A 54 9.08 -4.42 0.40
N ASP A 55 9.87 -3.36 0.24
CA ASP A 55 9.80 -2.15 1.08
C ASP A 55 8.45 -1.45 0.95
N TYR A 56 7.96 -1.26 -0.28
CA TYR A 56 6.64 -0.67 -0.53
C TYR A 56 5.52 -1.49 0.09
N VAL A 57 5.58 -2.82 -0.03
CA VAL A 57 4.63 -3.73 0.61
C VAL A 57 4.73 -3.60 2.14
N LYS A 58 5.94 -3.56 2.72
CA LYS A 58 6.12 -3.38 4.17
C LYS A 58 5.53 -2.06 4.67
N MET A 59 5.76 -0.96 3.95
CA MET A 59 5.18 0.35 4.27
C MET A 59 3.64 0.34 4.23
N LEU A 60 3.06 -0.28 3.21
CA LEU A 60 1.60 -0.40 3.06
C LEU A 60 0.98 -1.28 4.16
N GLU A 61 1.67 -2.35 4.56
CA GLU A 61 1.24 -3.25 5.64
C GLU A 61 1.27 -2.54 7.00
N GLN A 62 2.31 -1.75 7.29
CA GLN A 62 2.39 -0.96 8.53
C GLN A 62 1.22 0.02 8.67
N LEU A 63 0.70 0.54 7.55
CA LEU A 63 -0.47 1.41 7.52
C LEU A 63 -1.81 0.66 7.45
N ARG A 64 -1.78 -0.68 7.54
CA ARG A 64 -2.95 -1.57 7.50
C ARG A 64 -3.75 -1.48 6.19
N LEU A 65 -3.12 -1.06 5.09
CA LEU A 65 -3.74 -0.94 3.77
C LEU A 65 -3.76 -2.26 3.00
N ILE A 66 -2.81 -3.14 3.32
CA ILE A 66 -2.71 -4.50 2.77
C ILE A 66 -2.44 -5.49 3.91
N GLN A 67 -2.48 -6.78 3.57
CA GLN A 67 -2.12 -7.89 4.45
C GLN A 67 -1.25 -8.88 3.70
N LYS A 68 -0.25 -9.43 4.39
CA LYS A 68 0.53 -10.59 3.94
C LYS A 68 -0.05 -11.86 4.54
N ASN A 69 -0.32 -12.84 3.70
CA ASN A 69 -0.71 -14.19 4.08
C ASN A 69 0.39 -15.16 3.67
N LYS A 70 0.89 -15.94 4.62
CA LYS A 70 1.84 -17.00 4.31
C LYS A 70 1.06 -18.24 3.86
N MET A 71 1.28 -18.66 2.62
CA MET A 71 0.70 -19.86 2.04
C MET A 71 1.83 -20.84 1.73
N GLY A 72 2.08 -21.76 2.66
CA GLY A 72 3.22 -22.67 2.61
C GLY A 72 4.55 -21.90 2.69
N LYS A 73 5.33 -21.95 1.61
CA LYS A 73 6.63 -21.25 1.49
C LYS A 73 6.51 -19.85 0.88
N GLU A 74 5.35 -19.49 0.33
CA GLU A 74 5.15 -18.21 -0.35
C GLU A 74 4.41 -17.20 0.54
N VAL A 75 4.74 -15.92 0.35
CA VAL A 75 4.00 -14.80 0.95
C VAL A 75 3.14 -14.17 -0.13
N ARG A 76 1.84 -14.15 0.10
CA ARG A 76 0.81 -13.60 -0.78
C ARG A 76 0.26 -12.31 -0.19
N ILE A 77 0.13 -11.28 -1.01
CA ILE A 77 -0.32 -9.94 -0.62
C ILE A 77 -1.77 -9.76 -1.07
N ARG A 78 -2.62 -9.28 -0.16
CA ARG A 78 -4.02 -8.92 -0.42
C ARG A 78 -4.28 -7.50 0.05
N SER A 79 -5.05 -6.72 -0.71
CA SER A 79 -5.53 -5.41 -0.26
C SER A 79 -6.56 -5.56 0.86
N LYS A 80 -6.49 -4.67 1.85
CA LYS A 80 -7.52 -4.47 2.90
C LYS A 80 -8.43 -3.28 2.63
N VAL A 81 -8.20 -2.60 1.51
CA VAL A 81 -9.00 -1.46 1.08
C VAL A 81 -9.50 -1.68 -0.34
N LYS A 82 -10.66 -1.14 -0.63
CA LYS A 82 -11.25 -1.13 -1.96
C LYS A 82 -11.14 0.27 -2.53
N LEU A 83 -10.33 0.40 -3.57
CA LEU A 83 -10.25 1.58 -4.41
C LEU A 83 -11.37 1.49 -5.45
N SER A 84 -12.23 2.51 -5.44
CA SER A 84 -13.23 2.76 -6.48
C SER A 84 -12.92 4.11 -7.14
N LYS A 85 -13.58 4.44 -8.27
CA LYS A 85 -13.24 5.58 -9.14
C LYS A 85 -12.82 6.85 -8.39
N ASN A 86 -13.54 7.23 -7.33
CA ASN A 86 -13.23 8.43 -6.52
C ASN A 86 -13.25 8.18 -5.00
N LYS A 87 -13.20 6.92 -4.52
CA LYS A 87 -13.30 6.63 -3.07
C LYS A 87 -12.40 5.48 -2.65
N ILE A 88 -11.94 5.55 -1.40
CA ILE A 88 -11.21 4.48 -0.71
C ILE A 88 -12.10 3.97 0.41
N GLU A 89 -12.47 2.70 0.33
CA GLU A 89 -13.33 2.03 1.30
C GLU A 89 -12.52 0.98 2.07
N LEU A 90 -12.82 0.79 3.35
CA LEU A 90 -12.24 -0.32 4.12
C LEU A 90 -12.95 -1.61 3.68
N GLY A 91 -12.17 -2.65 3.39
CA GLY A 91 -12.66 -3.97 3.00
C GLY A 91 -12.67 -4.98 4.14
#